data_AF-F3GMN9-F1
#
_entry.id   AF-F3GMN9-F1
#
_cell.length_a   1.000
_cell.length_b   1.000
_cell.length_c   1.000
_cell.angle_alpha   90.00
_cell.angle_beta   90.00
_cell.angle_gamma   90.00
#
_symmetry.space_group_name_H-M   'P 1'
#
loop_
_entity.id
_entity.type
_entity.pdbx_description
1 polymer ?
#
loop_
_entity_poly.entity_id
_entity_poly.type
_entity_poly.pdbx_seq_one_letter_code
_entity_poly.pdbx_strand_id
1 'polypeptide(L)'
;HRLAMCSMSADIEHADRHQVIVPRKGILEMARLLTEQDGTVSIVLGQHHIRATTGEFTFTSKLVDGKFPDYERVLPKGGDKLVLGDRQALREAFSRTAILSNEKYRGIR
;
A
#
# COMPACT_ATOMS: atom_id res chain seq x y z
N HIS A 1 4.21 13.95 4.46
CA HIS A 1 4.72 12.99 3.46
C HIS A 1 5.09 11.69 4.15
N ARG A 2 4.83 10.52 3.55
CA ARG A 2 5.09 9.19 4.14
C ARG A 2 5.17 8.11 3.06
N LEU A 3 5.82 6.98 3.36
CA LEU A 3 5.82 5.75 2.56
C LEU A 3 5.16 4.62 3.36
N ALA A 4 4.45 3.71 2.68
CA ALA A 4 3.91 2.48 3.26
C ALA A 4 4.23 1.32 2.32
N MET A 5 4.57 0.15 2.88
CA MET A 5 4.84 -1.08 2.13
C MET A 5 4.26 -2.29 2.86
N CYS A 6 3.85 -3.30 2.10
CA CYS A 6 3.42 -4.60 2.58
C CYS A 6 3.98 -5.67 1.64
N SER A 7 4.36 -6.83 2.18
CA SER A 7 4.89 -7.94 1.40
C SER A 7 4.31 -9.24 1.94
N MET A 8 3.96 -10.14 1.03
CA MET A 8 3.43 -11.47 1.32
C MET A 8 4.03 -12.45 0.33
N SER A 9 4.26 -13.68 0.77
CA SER A 9 4.59 -14.77 -0.14
C SER A 9 3.36 -15.17 -0.93
N ALA A 10 3.54 -15.45 -2.21
CA ALA A 10 2.49 -15.94 -3.10
C ALA A 10 3.13 -16.92 -4.10
N ASP A 11 2.36 -17.92 -4.53
CA ASP A 11 2.80 -18.91 -5.50
C ASP A 11 2.81 -18.28 -6.90
N ILE A 12 3.94 -17.63 -7.23
CA ILE A 12 4.14 -16.93 -8.49
C ILE A 12 5.30 -17.61 -9.22
N GLU A 13 4.99 -18.32 -10.30
CA GLU A 13 5.97 -18.95 -11.19
C GLU A 13 6.57 -17.93 -12.17
N HIS A 14 7.31 -16.94 -11.64
CA HIS A 14 8.02 -15.98 -12.46
C HIS A 14 9.40 -15.67 -11.88
N ALA A 15 10.44 -15.90 -12.69
CA ALA A 15 11.83 -15.76 -12.26
C ALA A 15 12.27 -14.29 -12.14
N ASP A 16 11.68 -13.39 -12.95
CA ASP A 16 12.10 -12.01 -13.06
C ASP A 16 11.24 -11.05 -12.22
N ARG A 17 11.86 -9.98 -11.72
CA ARG A 17 11.16 -8.94 -10.98
C ARG A 17 10.29 -8.13 -11.94
N HIS A 18 8.97 -8.30 -11.86
CA HIS A 18 8.00 -7.50 -12.61
C HIS A 18 7.39 -6.39 -11.74
N GLN A 19 7.26 -5.17 -12.29
CA GLN A 19 6.72 -4.01 -11.58
C GLN A 19 5.63 -3.32 -12.38
N VAL A 20 4.52 -3.00 -11.72
CA VAL A 20 3.40 -2.26 -12.30
C VAL A 20 2.95 -1.17 -11.34
N ILE A 21 2.40 -0.07 -11.88
CA ILE A 21 1.82 1.01 -11.08
C ILE A 21 0.32 1.07 -11.37
N VAL A 22 -0.50 0.69 -10.40
CA VAL A 22 -1.96 0.76 -10.53
C VAL A 22 -2.44 2.16 -10.13
N PRO A 23 -3.25 2.85 -10.96
CA PRO A 23 -3.79 4.17 -10.61
C PRO A 23 -4.61 4.14 -9.31
N ARG A 24 -4.59 5.24 -8.55
CA ARG A 24 -5.29 5.36 -7.25
C ARG A 24 -6.75 4.93 -7.30
N LYS A 25 -7.50 5.35 -8.33
CA LYS A 25 -8.91 4.98 -8.46
C LYS A 25 -9.07 3.47 -8.72
N GLY A 26 -8.23 2.89 -9.57
CA GLY A 26 -8.28 1.48 -9.93
C GLY A 26 -7.94 0.56 -8.74
N ILE A 27 -6.88 0.87 -7.99
CA ILE A 27 -6.48 0.03 -6.85
C ILE A 27 -7.50 0.07 -5.71
N LEU A 28 -8.13 1.22 -5.47
CA LEU A 28 -9.18 1.35 -4.46
C LEU A 28 -10.45 0.59 -4.86
N GLU A 29 -10.79 0.59 -6.15
CA GLU A 29 -11.95 -0.15 -6.63
C GLU A 29 -11.71 -1.65 -6.60
N MET A 30 -10.54 -2.12 -7.02
CA MET A 30 -10.16 -3.52 -6.91
C MET A 30 -10.24 -4.01 -5.46
N ALA A 31 -9.75 -3.23 -4.50
CA ALA A 31 -9.85 -3.57 -3.08
C ALA A 31 -11.30 -3.64 -2.55
N ARG A 32 -12.23 -2.86 -3.12
CA ARG A 32 -13.65 -2.92 -2.75
C ARG A 32 -14.36 -4.15 -3.32
N LEU A 33 -13.90 -4.67 -4.45
CA LEU A 33 -14.46 -5.86 -5.09
C LEU A 33 -13.96 -7.15 -4.42
N LEU A 34 -12.77 -7.13 -3.81
CA LEU A 34 -12.18 -8.27 -3.10
C LEU A 34 -12.70 -8.35 -1.65
N THR A 35 -13.97 -8.75 -1.48
CA THR A 35 -14.63 -8.85 -0.17
C THR A 35 -14.68 -10.26 0.42
N GLU A 36 -14.54 -11.28 -0.42
CA GLU A 36 -14.57 -12.68 0.03
C GLU A 36 -13.27 -13.03 0.74
N GLN A 37 -13.37 -13.52 1.98
CA GLN A 37 -12.20 -13.79 2.83
C GLN A 37 -11.41 -15.01 2.38
N ASP A 38 -12.10 -16.04 1.88
CA ASP A 38 -11.50 -17.32 1.45
C ASP A 38 -11.53 -17.50 -0.09
N GLY A 39 -11.91 -16.44 -0.82
CA GLY A 39 -11.99 -16.47 -2.28
C GLY A 39 -10.61 -16.33 -2.93
N THR A 40 -10.38 -17.08 -4.01
CA THR A 40 -9.16 -16.93 -4.83
C THR A 40 -9.38 -15.90 -5.94
N VAL A 41 -8.39 -15.03 -6.15
CA VAL A 41 -8.35 -14.11 -7.29
C VAL A 41 -7.19 -14.47 -8.21
N SER A 42 -7.48 -14.60 -9.50
CA SER A 42 -6.45 -14.72 -10.54
C SER A 42 -6.01 -13.33 -10.99
N ILE A 43 -4.71 -13.08 -10.99
CA ILE A 43 -4.13 -11.79 -11.40
C ILE A 43 -3.31 -11.99 -12.67
N VAL A 44 -3.57 -11.17 -13.67
CA VAL A 44 -2.76 -11.06 -14.90
C VAL A 44 -2.14 -9.68 -14.96
N LEU A 45 -0.81 -9.64 -15.04
CA LEU A 45 -0.03 -8.43 -15.24
C LEU A 45 0.45 -8.36 -16.69
N GLY A 46 -0.03 -7.36 -17.43
CA GLY A 46 0.46 -7.04 -18.77
C GLY A 46 1.28 -5.75 -18.78
N GLN A 47 1.76 -5.35 -19.96
CA GLN A 47 2.55 -4.12 -20.11
C GLN A 47 1.75 -2.83 -19.82
N HIS A 48 0.45 -2.83 -20.13
CA HIS A 48 -0.39 -1.63 -20.02
C HIS A 48 -1.64 -1.81 -19.19
N HIS A 49 -1.95 -3.05 -18.77
CA HIS A 49 -3.16 -3.35 -18.02
C HIS A 49 -2.88 -4.39 -16.93
N ILE A 50 -3.63 -4.28 -15.83
CA ILE A 50 -3.81 -5.33 -14.84
C ILE A 50 -5.23 -5.88 -14.97
N ARG A 51 -5.37 -7.20 -14.85
CA ARG A 51 -6.66 -7.87 -14.75
C ARG A 51 -6.72 -8.69 -13.46
N ALA A 52 -7.84 -8.59 -12.75
CA ALA A 52 -8.16 -9.40 -11.59
C ALA A 52 -9.49 -10.11 -11.87
N THR A 53 -9.48 -11.44 -11.80
CA THR A 53 -10.65 -12.28 -12.10
C THR A 53 -10.95 -13.16 -10.90
N THR A 54 -12.20 -13.10 -10.46
CA THR A 54 -12.81 -14.04 -9.50
C THR A 54 -13.88 -14.86 -10.25
N GLY A 55 -14.58 -15.76 -9.57
CA GLY A 55 -15.72 -16.47 -10.17
C GLY A 55 -16.85 -15.52 -10.59
N GLU A 56 -17.02 -14.41 -9.89
CA GLU A 56 -18.16 -13.51 -10.02
C GLU A 56 -17.90 -12.29 -10.93
N PHE A 57 -16.65 -11.84 -11.02
CA PHE A 57 -16.32 -10.64 -11.77
C PHE A 57 -14.94 -10.67 -12.41
N THR A 58 -14.77 -9.82 -13.42
CA THR A 58 -13.46 -9.50 -14.00
C THR A 58 -13.25 -7.99 -13.96
N PHE A 59 -12.26 -7.56 -13.19
CA PHE A 59 -11.80 -6.19 -13.12
C PHE A 59 -10.61 -5.98 -14.06
N THR A 60 -10.60 -4.90 -14.84
CA THR A 60 -9.45 -4.51 -15.69
C THR A 60 -9.15 -3.02 -15.51
N SER A 61 -7.87 -2.68 -15.33
CA SER A 61 -7.43 -1.29 -15.19
C SER A 61 -6.19 -1.02 -16.03
N LYS A 62 -6.11 0.19 -16.61
CA LYS A 62 -4.87 0.69 -17.22
C LYS A 62 -3.80 0.89 -16.15
N LEU A 63 -2.55 0.62 -16.51
CA LEU A 63 -1.39 0.95 -15.68
C LEU A 63 -0.95 2.39 -15.91
N VAL A 64 -0.32 2.99 -14.91
CA VAL A 64 0.37 4.27 -15.07
C VAL A 64 1.67 4.01 -15.83
N ASP A 65 1.90 4.80 -16.88
CA ASP A 65 3.17 4.78 -17.61
C ASP A 65 4.25 5.49 -16.79
N GLY A 66 5.33 4.78 -16.51
CA GLY A 66 6.45 5.29 -15.73
C GLY A 66 7.09 4.26 -14.82
N LYS A 67 8.31 4.56 -14.39
CA LYS A 67 9.07 3.75 -13.45
C LYS A 67 8.80 4.24 -12.03
N PHE A 68 8.47 3.32 -11.12
CA PHE A 68 8.33 3.67 -9.70
C PHE A 68 9.72 4.02 -9.14
N PRO A 69 9.85 5.05 -8.28
CA PRO A 69 11.13 5.38 -7.68
C PRO A 69 11.74 4.21 -6.92
N ASP A 70 13.07 4.18 -6.83
CA ASP A 70 13.78 3.21 -6.00
C ASP A 70 13.51 3.48 -4.51
N TYR A 71 12.47 2.86 -3.99
CA TYR A 71 12.00 3.06 -2.62
C TYR A 71 12.92 2.45 -1.57
N GLU A 72 13.78 1.50 -1.94
CA GLU A 72 14.71 0.88 -0.99
C GLU A 72 15.75 1.89 -0.48
N ARG A 73 16.07 2.91 -1.30
CA ARG A 73 17.00 3.98 -0.93
C ARG A 73 16.49 4.94 0.14
N VAL A 74 15.18 4.98 0.37
CA VAL A 74 14.58 5.87 1.39
C VAL A 74 14.24 5.14 2.70
N LEU A 75 14.48 3.82 2.76
CA LEU A 75 14.27 3.05 3.99
C LEU A 75 15.44 3.33 4.98
N PRO A 76 15.16 3.79 6.20
CA PRO A 76 16.21 4.05 7.19
C PRO A 76 16.84 2.73 7.67
N LYS A 77 18.16 2.57 7.49
CA LYS A 77 18.92 1.35 7.85
C LYS A 77 19.69 1.43 9.17
N GLY A 78 19.90 2.64 9.72
CA GLY A 78 20.80 2.90 10.85
C GLY A 78 20.12 3.56 12.04
N GLY A 79 18.88 3.17 12.36
CA GLY A 79 18.19 3.69 13.55
C GLY A 79 18.82 3.15 14.83
N ASP A 80 19.29 4.04 15.70
CA ASP A 80 19.91 3.73 17.00
C ASP A 80 18.92 3.76 18.17
N LYS A 81 17.72 4.29 17.94
CA LYS A 81 16.67 4.48 18.95
C LYS A 81 15.47 3.59 18.68
N LEU A 82 15.29 2.60 19.55
CA LEU A 82 14.08 1.78 19.60
C LEU A 82 13.14 2.31 20.68
N VAL A 83 11.90 2.63 20.30
CA VAL A 83 10.84 3.04 21.22
C VAL A 83 9.68 2.06 21.08
N LEU A 84 9.34 1.39 22.19
CA LEU A 84 8.18 0.49 22.27
C LEU A 84 7.07 1.19 23.05
N GLY A 85 5.83 1.05 22.59
CA GLY A 85 4.68 1.65 23.25
C GLY A 85 3.37 1.04 22.78
N ASP A 86 2.33 1.20 23.58
CA ASP A 86 1.01 0.70 23.24
C ASP A 86 0.41 1.50 22.06
N ARG A 87 -0.07 0.77 21.04
CA ARG A 87 -0.62 1.36 19.82
C ARG A 87 -1.81 2.28 20.13
N GLN A 88 -2.69 1.85 21.03
CA GLN A 88 -3.91 2.58 21.32
C GLN A 88 -3.62 3.84 22.15
N ALA A 89 -2.80 3.72 23.19
CA ALA A 89 -2.37 4.82 24.03
C ALA A 89 -1.66 5.91 23.22
N LEU A 90 -0.73 5.53 22.33
CA LEU A 90 -0.04 6.46 21.43
C LEU A 90 -1.03 7.18 20.50
N ARG A 91 -1.95 6.42 19.88
CA ARG A 91 -2.97 6.99 18.98
C ARG A 91 -3.84 8.03 19.70
N GLU A 92 -4.29 7.72 20.90
CA GLU A 92 -5.15 8.60 21.69
C GLU A 92 -4.39 9.83 22.17
N ALA A 93 -3.17 9.67 22.67
CA ALA A 93 -2.31 10.79 23.07
C ALA A 93 -2.07 11.74 21.90
N PHE A 94 -1.64 11.23 20.73
CA PHE A 94 -1.39 12.04 19.54
C PHE A 94 -2.67 12.73 19.04
N SER A 95 -3.81 12.04 19.08
CA SER A 95 -5.10 12.64 18.70
C SER A 95 -5.48 13.82 19.60
N ARG A 96 -5.30 13.69 20.93
CA ARG A 96 -5.58 14.76 21.89
C ARG A 96 -4.66 15.97 21.70
N THR A 97 -3.35 15.74 21.55
CA THR A 97 -2.38 16.83 21.37
C THR A 97 -2.56 17.55 20.04
N ALA A 98 -3.06 16.84 19.00
CA ALA A 98 -3.32 17.44 17.70
C ALA A 98 -4.42 18.52 17.75
N ILE A 99 -5.35 18.47 18.71
CA ILE A 99 -6.43 19.47 18.88
C ILE A 99 -5.86 20.87 19.09
N LEU A 100 -4.75 20.97 19.83
CA LEU A 100 -4.07 22.24 20.13
C LEU A 100 -2.91 22.52 19.16
N SER A 101 -2.70 21.67 18.15
CA SER A 101 -1.62 21.84 17.18
C SER A 101 -1.99 22.85 16.10
N ASN A 102 -0.98 23.52 15.55
CA ASN A 102 -1.20 24.49 14.47
C ASN A 102 -1.84 23.79 13.25
N GLU A 103 -3.04 24.22 12.86
CA GLU A 103 -3.82 23.61 11.77
C GLU A 103 -3.07 23.52 10.44
N LYS A 104 -2.15 24.45 10.19
CA LYS A 104 -1.37 24.54 8.94
C LYS A 104 -0.22 23.53 8.89
N TYR A 105 0.37 23.19 10.04
CA TYR A 105 1.57 22.35 10.10
C TYR A 105 1.34 20.97 10.73
N ARG A 106 0.24 20.78 11.47
CA ARG A 106 -0.20 19.53 12.15
C ARG A 106 0.94 18.73 12.81
N GLY A 107 2.00 19.44 13.20
CA GLY A 107 3.16 18.88 13.87
C GLY A 107 2.87 18.83 15.35
N ILE A 108 2.94 17.63 15.92
CA ILE A 108 2.87 17.44 17.36
C ILE A 108 4.31 17.52 17.86
N ARG A 109 4.57 18.45 18.78
CA ARG A 109 5.86 18.65 19.45
C ARG A 109 5.78 18.12 20.87
#